data_AF-A0A1K2FJ26-F1
#
_entry.id   AF-A0A1K2FJ26-F1
#
_cell.length_a   1.000
_cell.length_b   1.000
_cell.length_c   1.000
_cell.angle_alpha   90.00
_cell.angle_beta   90.00
_cell.angle_gamma   90.00
#
_symmetry.space_group_name_H-M   'P 1'
#
loop_
_entity.id
_entity.type
_entity.pdbx_description
1 polymer ?
#
loop_
_entity_poly.entity_id
_entity_poly.type
_entity_poly.pdbx_seq_one_letter_code
_entity_poly.pdbx_strand_id
1 'polypeptide(L)'
;MNWRGRPLTSHEVIVQSIAATTTRTGPRVMAELDTNTYPTGVQIGDAEMAALPLTRHAFHGDWNYAPHTQPCPAVPATRAPQKPAPESDHAFLSDPALTGMSRQQLSDLTDTLALDGDVKRGRPPRLAFPDQVLAAVLHLRVALTAEPLAVLFDSSRTAMHRTLLKITRLLKTHSIVISPAATPPSALTALQARVRAQTGNPNSKIKTTC
;
A
#
# COMPACT_ATOMS: atom_id res chain seq x y z
N MET A 1 -1.35 34.59 -28.35
CA MET A 1 -0.81 35.01 -27.04
C MET A 1 0.11 33.90 -26.58
N ASN A 2 1.41 34.18 -26.47
CA ASN A 2 2.45 33.15 -26.30
C ASN A 2 2.51 32.73 -24.83
N TRP A 3 1.92 31.60 -24.45
CA TRP A 3 2.06 31.04 -23.11
C TRP A 3 3.47 30.45 -22.95
N ARG A 4 4.46 31.31 -22.71
CA ARG A 4 5.79 30.85 -22.30
C ARG A 4 5.69 30.40 -20.85
N GLY A 5 5.53 29.09 -20.64
CA GLY A 5 5.67 28.49 -19.32
C GLY A 5 7.04 28.82 -18.74
N ARG A 6 7.07 29.31 -17.50
CA ARG A 6 8.32 29.46 -16.76
C ARG A 6 8.62 28.14 -16.07
N PRO A 7 9.81 27.55 -16.23
CA PRO A 7 10.16 26.32 -15.55
C PRO A 7 10.19 26.54 -14.03
N LEU A 8 9.62 25.60 -13.27
CA LEU A 8 9.58 25.61 -11.81
C LEU A 8 10.91 25.08 -11.24
N THR A 9 11.96 25.90 -11.29
CA THR A 9 13.34 25.49 -10.99
C THR A 9 13.70 25.48 -9.50
N SER A 10 12.89 26.13 -8.65
CA SER A 10 13.09 26.15 -7.20
C SER A 10 11.76 26.34 -6.45
N HIS A 11 11.74 26.00 -5.15
CA HIS A 11 10.59 26.28 -4.29
C HIS A 11 10.25 27.77 -4.25
N GLU A 12 11.25 28.65 -4.27
CA GLU A 12 11.06 30.11 -4.34
C GLU A 12 10.33 30.51 -5.63
N VAL A 13 10.76 29.99 -6.78
CA VAL A 13 10.10 30.26 -8.07
C VAL A 13 8.65 29.76 -8.07
N ILE A 14 8.37 28.62 -7.43
CA ILE A 14 7.01 28.08 -7.27
C ILE A 14 6.15 29.01 -6.42
N VAL A 15 6.62 29.37 -5.22
CA VAL A 15 5.89 30.24 -4.28
C VAL A 15 5.59 31.60 -4.93
N GLN A 16 6.60 32.23 -5.54
CA GLN A 16 6.44 33.51 -6.24
C GLN A 16 5.45 33.42 -7.40
N SER A 17 5.46 32.31 -8.15
CA SER A 17 4.54 32.11 -9.28
C SER A 17 3.08 31.99 -8.82
N ILE A 18 2.83 31.31 -7.70
CA ILE A 18 1.49 31.18 -7.13
C ILE A 18 1.03 32.53 -6.55
N ALA A 19 1.87 33.17 -5.73
CA ALA A 19 1.57 34.45 -5.09
C ALA A 19 1.34 35.59 -6.11
N ALA A 20 1.98 35.52 -7.29
CA ALA A 20 1.78 36.48 -8.37
C ALA A 20 0.42 36.33 -9.10
N THR A 21 -0.39 35.31 -8.77
CA THR A 21 -1.69 35.08 -9.42
C THR A 21 -2.69 36.15 -8.99
N THR A 22 -3.09 37.01 -9.93
CA THR A 22 -4.15 38.02 -9.73
C THR A 22 -5.36 37.71 -10.59
N THR A 23 -6.57 37.75 -10.01
CA THR A 23 -7.83 37.60 -10.75
C THR A 23 -8.55 38.94 -10.87
N ARG A 24 -9.24 39.18 -11.99
CA ARG A 24 -9.87 40.48 -12.33
C ARG A 24 -10.92 40.95 -11.32
N THR A 25 -11.55 40.02 -10.61
CA THR A 25 -12.65 40.27 -9.66
C THR A 25 -12.42 39.65 -8.28
N GLY A 26 -11.21 39.17 -7.97
CA GLY A 26 -11.06 38.14 -6.95
C GLY A 26 -9.83 38.23 -6.03
N PRO A 27 -9.67 37.18 -5.18
CA PRO A 27 -8.88 37.20 -3.95
C PRO A 27 -7.38 37.35 -4.20
N ARG A 28 -6.70 38.02 -3.25
CA ARG A 28 -5.23 38.02 -3.16
C ARG A 28 -4.78 36.66 -2.67
N VAL A 29 -3.95 35.99 -3.45
CA VAL A 29 -3.36 34.70 -3.09
C VAL A 29 -2.09 34.97 -2.29
N MET A 30 -2.03 34.43 -1.07
CA MET A 30 -0.79 34.31 -0.31
C MET A 30 -0.27 32.89 -0.44
N ALA A 31 1.03 32.75 -0.68
CA ALA A 31 1.70 31.45 -0.74
C ALA A 31 2.99 31.56 0.08
N GLU A 32 3.27 30.52 0.84
CA GLU A 32 4.46 30.41 1.68
C GLU A 32 5.01 28.98 1.60
N LEU A 33 6.32 28.85 1.82
CA LEU A 33 6.95 27.54 1.91
C LEU A 33 6.79 27.02 3.34
N ASP A 34 6.05 25.93 3.48
CA ASP A 34 5.98 25.19 4.73
C ASP A 34 7.22 24.27 4.86
N THR A 35 8.04 24.49 5.88
CA THR A 35 9.24 23.71 6.18
C THR A 35 9.02 22.65 7.27
N ASN A 36 7.78 22.46 7.72
CA ASN A 36 7.48 21.46 8.73
C ASN A 36 7.74 20.04 8.23
N THR A 37 8.14 19.16 9.15
CA THR A 37 8.35 17.75 8.86
C THR A 37 7.09 16.97 9.20
N TYR A 38 6.47 16.37 8.18
CA TYR A 38 5.28 15.54 8.33
C TYR A 38 5.64 14.06 8.21
N PRO A 39 5.26 13.21 9.18
CA PRO A 39 5.49 11.78 9.06
C PRO A 39 4.70 11.21 7.88
N THR A 40 5.39 10.45 7.03
CA THR A 40 4.75 9.76 5.90
C THR A 40 4.14 8.44 6.36
N GLY A 41 3.09 7.97 5.66
CA GLY A 41 2.47 6.67 5.93
C GLY A 41 1.48 6.67 7.11
N VAL A 42 1.06 7.85 7.57
CA VAL A 42 -0.04 7.97 8.54
C VAL A 42 -1.34 7.53 7.87
N GLN A 43 -1.97 6.48 8.39
CA GLN A 43 -3.29 6.04 7.98
C GLN A 43 -4.35 6.78 8.81
N ILE A 44 -5.35 7.35 8.14
CA ILE A 44 -6.50 7.99 8.78
C ILE A 44 -7.70 7.08 8.54
N GLY A 45 -8.42 6.72 9.61
CA GLY A 45 -9.59 5.84 9.50
C GLY A 45 -10.81 6.57 8.91
N ASP A 46 -11.74 5.82 8.33
CA ASP A 46 -12.99 6.37 7.75
C ASP A 46 -13.83 7.12 8.80
N ALA A 47 -13.90 6.60 10.03
CA ALA A 47 -14.62 7.24 11.12
C ALA A 47 -13.98 8.57 11.52
N GLU A 48 -12.65 8.67 11.51
CA GLU A 48 -11.93 9.91 11.79
C GLU A 48 -12.15 10.93 10.66
N MET A 49 -12.17 10.46 9.40
CA MET A 49 -12.46 11.33 8.26
C MET A 49 -13.92 11.80 8.22
N ALA A 50 -14.86 10.94 8.62
CA ALA A 50 -16.27 11.30 8.74
C ALA A 50 -16.55 12.27 9.89
N ALA A 51 -15.71 12.27 10.93
CA ALA A 51 -15.81 13.18 12.06
C ALA A 51 -15.31 14.60 11.78
N LEU A 52 -14.69 14.86 10.62
CA LEU A 52 -14.26 16.20 10.27
C LEU A 52 -15.47 17.16 10.16
N PRO A 53 -15.39 18.35 10.78
CA PRO A 53 -16.44 19.35 10.68
C PRO A 53 -16.36 20.04 9.31
N LEU A 54 -16.89 19.38 8.27
CA LEU A 54 -16.92 19.89 6.90
C LEU A 54 -18.31 19.78 6.27
N THR A 55 -18.64 20.71 5.39
CA THR A 55 -19.82 20.63 4.52
C THR A 55 -19.37 20.32 3.10
N ARG A 56 -19.85 19.19 2.56
CA ARG A 56 -19.58 18.80 1.17
C ARG A 56 -20.52 19.52 0.22
N HIS A 57 -20.01 19.99 -0.91
CA HIS A 57 -20.84 20.59 -1.96
C HIS A 57 -21.60 19.53 -2.77
N ALA A 58 -22.78 19.89 -3.28
CA ALA A 58 -23.58 19.02 -4.14
C ALA A 58 -22.85 18.64 -5.45
N PHE A 59 -22.02 19.55 -5.96
CA PHE A 59 -21.16 19.31 -7.11
C PHE A 59 -19.78 18.83 -6.64
N HIS A 60 -19.49 17.54 -6.86
CA HIS A 60 -18.24 16.86 -6.50
C HIS A 60 -17.81 17.05 -5.04
N GLY A 61 -18.74 16.77 -4.11
CA GLY A 61 -18.50 16.87 -2.66
C GLY A 61 -17.35 16.01 -2.12
N ASP A 62 -16.86 15.05 -2.91
CA ASP A 62 -15.66 14.28 -2.56
C ASP A 62 -14.40 15.13 -2.51
N TRP A 63 -14.31 16.18 -3.33
CA TRP A 63 -13.14 17.08 -3.40
C TRP A 63 -13.50 18.54 -3.16
N ASN A 64 -14.79 18.89 -3.22
CA ASN A 64 -15.29 20.24 -3.02
C ASN A 64 -16.05 20.35 -1.70
N TYR A 65 -15.43 20.95 -0.69
CA TYR A 65 -15.96 21.04 0.66
C TYR A 65 -15.56 22.34 1.36
N ALA A 66 -16.39 22.77 2.31
CA ALA A 66 -16.14 23.91 3.18
C ALA A 66 -15.82 23.40 4.60
N PRO A 67 -14.59 23.58 5.10
CA PRO A 67 -14.25 23.25 6.49
C PRO A 67 -14.82 24.30 7.45
N HIS A 68 -15.28 23.86 8.62
CA HIS A 68 -15.77 24.73 9.68
C HIS A 68 -14.76 24.86 10.81
N THR A 69 -14.60 26.06 11.34
CA THR A 69 -13.78 26.31 12.54
C THR A 69 -14.57 25.95 13.80
N GLN A 70 -14.87 24.67 13.99
CA GLN A 70 -15.25 24.20 15.32
C GLN A 70 -13.98 23.85 16.10
N PRO A 71 -13.90 24.15 17.41
CA PRO A 71 -12.84 23.64 18.26
C PRO A 71 -12.85 22.12 18.17
N CYS A 72 -11.86 21.56 17.49
CA CYS A 72 -11.69 20.12 17.41
C CYS A 72 -11.58 19.60 18.86
N PRO A 73 -12.35 18.59 19.29
CA PRO A 73 -12.04 17.90 20.53
C PRO A 73 -10.57 17.47 20.44
N ALA A 74 -9.78 17.83 21.46
CA ALA A 74 -8.31 17.79 21.45
C ALA A 74 -7.78 16.63 20.61
N VAL A 75 -7.15 16.97 19.48
CA VAL A 75 -6.44 15.99 18.64
C VAL A 75 -5.57 15.17 19.59
N PRO A 76 -5.78 13.85 19.72
CA PRO A 76 -4.93 13.04 20.56
C PRO A 76 -3.49 13.29 20.09
N ALA A 77 -2.62 13.68 21.02
CA ALA A 77 -1.25 14.08 20.76
C ALA A 77 -0.61 13.21 19.67
N THR A 78 0.10 13.86 18.75
CA THR A 78 0.90 13.28 17.65
C THR A 78 0.98 11.77 17.76
N ARG A 79 0.07 11.05 17.10
CA ARG A 79 0.15 9.59 17.09
C ARG A 79 1.52 9.27 16.52
N ALA A 80 2.41 8.76 17.38
CA ALA A 80 3.66 8.17 16.94
C ALA A 80 3.31 7.26 15.76
N PRO A 81 4.06 7.27 14.65
CA PRO A 81 3.74 6.48 13.48
C PRO A 81 3.43 5.08 13.96
N GLN A 82 2.14 4.72 13.97
CA GLN A 82 1.76 3.37 14.25
C GLN A 82 2.27 2.65 13.02
N LYS A 83 3.42 1.99 13.18
CA LYS A 83 3.82 0.93 12.27
C LYS A 83 2.53 0.13 12.08
N PRO A 84 2.01 -0.01 10.85
CA PRO A 84 0.80 -0.79 10.66
C PRO A 84 1.03 -2.17 11.27
N ALA A 85 0.05 -3.06 11.24
CA ALA A 85 0.25 -4.42 11.69
C ALA A 85 0.83 -5.37 10.61
N PRO A 86 1.80 -5.03 9.70
CA PRO A 86 2.30 -6.04 8.78
C PRO A 86 3.19 -7.05 9.53
N GLU A 87 3.72 -6.74 10.73
CA GLU A 87 4.46 -7.74 11.51
C GLU A 87 3.55 -8.88 11.98
N SER A 88 2.32 -8.56 12.43
CA SER A 88 1.34 -9.57 12.84
C SER A 88 0.78 -10.36 11.65
N ASP A 89 0.55 -9.69 10.52
CA ASP A 89 0.06 -10.34 9.30
C ASP A 89 1.15 -11.21 8.65
N HIS A 90 2.37 -10.69 8.49
CA HIS A 90 3.51 -11.42 7.95
C HIS A 90 3.89 -12.61 8.86
N ALA A 91 3.84 -12.43 10.19
CA ALA A 91 4.09 -13.52 11.12
C ALA A 91 3.04 -14.63 11.01
N PHE A 92 1.77 -14.30 10.78
CA PHE A 92 0.73 -15.30 10.56
C PHE A 92 0.92 -16.02 9.21
N LEU A 93 1.24 -15.28 8.14
CA LEU A 93 1.46 -15.87 6.81
C LEU A 93 2.70 -16.76 6.74
N SER A 94 3.72 -16.45 7.56
CA SER A 94 4.94 -17.26 7.71
C SER A 94 4.78 -18.48 8.63
N ASP A 95 3.55 -18.81 9.04
CA ASP A 95 3.30 -19.95 9.92
C ASP A 95 3.71 -21.27 9.22
N PRO A 96 4.46 -22.16 9.90
CA PRO A 96 4.81 -23.47 9.38
C PRO A 96 3.61 -24.32 8.97
N ALA A 97 2.42 -24.12 9.53
CA ALA A 97 1.20 -24.81 9.11
C ALA A 97 0.75 -24.39 7.69
N LEU A 98 1.10 -23.18 7.25
CA LEU A 98 0.73 -22.64 5.93
C LEU A 98 1.82 -22.85 4.89
N THR A 99 3.07 -22.57 5.26
CA THR A 99 4.23 -22.69 4.37
C THR A 99 4.78 -24.11 4.35
N GLY A 100 4.53 -24.87 5.42
CA GLY A 100 5.01 -26.22 5.60
C GLY A 100 6.54 -26.33 5.63
N MET A 101 7.21 -25.26 6.04
CA MET A 101 8.63 -25.16 6.35
C MET A 101 8.81 -24.24 7.56
N SER A 102 9.94 -24.35 8.27
CA SER A 102 10.20 -23.46 9.41
C SER A 102 10.46 -22.02 8.94
N ARG A 103 10.32 -21.04 9.85
CA ARG A 103 10.64 -19.64 9.53
C ARG A 103 12.10 -19.45 9.11
N GLN A 104 13.01 -20.26 9.67
CA GLN A 104 14.43 -20.27 9.29
C GLN A 104 14.63 -20.85 7.88
N GLN A 105 13.96 -21.96 7.56
CA GLN A 105 14.01 -22.52 6.20
C GLN A 105 13.46 -21.54 5.16
N LEU A 106 12.42 -20.78 5.52
CA LEU A 106 11.87 -19.73 4.66
C LEU A 106 12.85 -18.56 4.50
N SER A 107 13.56 -18.15 5.55
CA SER A 107 14.59 -17.10 5.43
C SER A 107 15.76 -17.57 4.57
N ASP A 108 16.26 -18.79 4.80
CA ASP A 108 17.37 -19.36 4.03
C ASP A 108 17.03 -19.50 2.54
N LEU A 109 15.79 -19.90 2.24
CA LEU A 109 15.27 -19.95 0.88
C LEU A 109 15.18 -18.54 0.28
N THR A 110 14.73 -17.55 1.05
CA THR A 110 14.66 -16.16 0.61
C THR A 110 16.06 -15.62 0.27
N ASP A 111 17.05 -15.87 1.12
CA ASP A 111 18.44 -15.46 0.90
C ASP A 111 19.05 -16.15 -0.32
N THR A 112 18.77 -17.45 -0.50
CA THR A 112 19.21 -18.22 -1.67
C THR A 112 18.64 -17.64 -2.97
N LEU A 113 17.35 -17.29 -2.98
CA LEU A 113 16.70 -16.71 -4.16
C LEU A 113 17.03 -15.23 -4.36
N ALA A 114 17.44 -14.50 -3.32
CA ALA A 114 17.75 -13.07 -3.39
C ALA A 114 18.97 -12.79 -4.29
N LEU A 115 19.94 -13.72 -4.30
CA LEU A 115 21.15 -13.66 -5.13
C LEU A 115 20.82 -13.46 -6.63
N ASP A 116 19.78 -14.12 -7.14
CA ASP A 116 19.36 -14.06 -8.55
C ASP A 116 18.05 -13.25 -8.76
N GLY A 117 17.33 -12.95 -7.68
CA GLY A 117 15.99 -12.37 -7.72
C GLY A 117 15.90 -10.86 -7.47
N ASP A 118 16.91 -10.26 -6.79
CA ASP A 118 16.97 -8.83 -6.48
C ASP A 118 17.79 -8.02 -7.50
N VAL A 119 17.71 -8.39 -8.78
CA VAL A 119 18.37 -7.63 -9.84
C VAL A 119 17.64 -6.28 -10.00
N LYS A 120 18.15 -5.26 -9.31
CA LYS A 120 17.65 -3.87 -9.30
C LYS A 120 17.71 -3.25 -10.70
N ARG A 121 16.66 -3.45 -11.50
CA ARG A 121 16.39 -2.66 -12.71
C ARG A 121 14.97 -2.09 -12.66
N GLY A 122 14.87 -0.80 -12.34
CA GLY A 122 13.64 -0.01 -12.46
C GLY A 122 12.96 0.34 -11.13
N ARG A 123 11.70 0.80 -11.22
CA ARG A 123 10.87 1.18 -10.07
C ARG A 123 10.80 0.01 -9.07
N PRO A 124 11.01 0.25 -7.76
CA PRO A 124 10.96 -0.81 -6.77
C PRO A 124 9.59 -1.49 -6.81
N PRO A 125 9.54 -2.83 -6.77
CA PRO A 125 8.28 -3.56 -6.69
C PRO A 125 7.55 -3.12 -5.41
N ARG A 126 6.21 -3.01 -5.49
CA ARG A 126 5.38 -2.65 -4.32
C ARG A 126 5.49 -3.66 -3.18
N LEU A 127 5.84 -4.90 -3.51
CA LEU A 127 6.02 -5.99 -2.57
C LEU A 127 7.51 -6.24 -2.33
N ALA A 128 7.94 -6.34 -1.07
CA ALA A 128 9.32 -6.67 -0.76
C ALA A 128 9.68 -8.07 -1.27
N PHE A 129 10.95 -8.34 -1.54
CA PHE A 129 11.37 -9.64 -2.05
C PHE A 129 11.00 -10.84 -1.14
N PRO A 130 11.14 -10.76 0.20
CA PRO A 130 10.67 -11.81 1.10
C PRO A 130 9.17 -12.10 0.95
N ASP A 131 8.35 -11.05 0.84
CA ASP A 131 6.90 -11.18 0.64
C ASP A 131 6.57 -11.83 -0.71
N GLN A 132 7.37 -11.54 -1.76
CA GLN A 132 7.20 -12.15 -3.08
C GLN A 132 7.40 -13.67 -3.00
N VAL A 133 8.45 -14.09 -2.28
CA VAL A 133 8.76 -15.50 -2.04
C VAL A 133 7.64 -16.16 -1.23
N LEU A 134 7.21 -15.53 -0.14
CA LEU A 134 6.14 -16.03 0.72
C LEU A 134 4.82 -16.21 -0.05
N ALA A 135 4.43 -15.24 -0.87
CA ALA A 135 3.22 -15.34 -1.70
C ALA A 135 3.28 -16.55 -2.67
N ALA A 136 4.44 -16.82 -3.26
CA ALA A 136 4.62 -17.96 -4.15
C ALA A 136 4.61 -19.31 -3.41
N VAL A 137 5.21 -19.38 -2.21
CA VAL A 137 5.16 -20.57 -1.36
C VAL A 137 3.70 -20.89 -1.00
N LEU A 138 2.91 -19.88 -0.59
CA LEU A 138 1.49 -20.05 -0.26
C LEU A 138 0.66 -20.49 -1.48
N HIS A 139 0.95 -19.93 -2.66
CA HIS A 139 0.32 -20.35 -3.93
C HIS A 139 0.57 -21.84 -4.22
N LEU A 140 1.82 -22.29 -4.09
CA LEU A 140 2.22 -23.67 -4.41
C LEU A 140 1.80 -24.69 -3.35
N ARG A 141 1.85 -24.32 -2.07
CA ARG A 141 1.46 -25.21 -0.95
C ARG A 141 -0.05 -25.37 -0.85
N VAL A 142 -0.77 -24.25 -0.83
CA VAL A 142 -2.16 -24.18 -0.40
C VAL A 142 -3.12 -23.93 -1.59
N ALA A 143 -2.59 -23.92 -2.82
CA ALA A 143 -3.34 -23.67 -4.05
C ALA A 143 -4.12 -22.33 -4.04
N LEU A 144 -3.62 -21.34 -3.30
CA LEU A 144 -4.21 -20.00 -3.24
C LEU A 144 -4.08 -19.29 -4.58
N THR A 145 -5.19 -18.80 -5.12
CA THR A 145 -5.17 -18.04 -6.38
C THR A 145 -4.57 -16.65 -6.18
N ALA A 146 -4.24 -15.97 -7.29
CA ALA A 146 -3.63 -14.64 -7.23
C ALA A 146 -4.55 -13.56 -6.61
N GLU A 147 -5.87 -13.78 -6.55
CA GLU A 147 -6.83 -12.83 -5.99
C GLU A 147 -6.79 -12.76 -4.45
N PRO A 148 -6.98 -13.86 -3.70
CA PRO A 148 -6.79 -13.85 -2.25
C PRO A 148 -5.41 -13.36 -1.82
N LEU A 149 -4.36 -13.74 -2.57
CA LEU A 149 -3.01 -13.27 -2.29
C LEU A 149 -2.88 -11.75 -2.51
N ALA A 150 -3.47 -11.22 -3.59
CA ALA A 150 -3.47 -9.78 -3.83
C ALA A 150 -4.11 -8.99 -2.67
N VAL A 151 -5.20 -9.50 -2.09
CA VAL A 151 -5.85 -8.90 -0.91
C VAL A 151 -4.95 -9.00 0.32
N LEU A 152 -4.39 -10.18 0.61
CA LEU A 152 -3.55 -10.41 1.80
C LEU A 152 -2.29 -9.56 1.83
N PHE A 153 -1.73 -9.27 0.66
CA PHE A 153 -0.47 -8.56 0.48
C PHE A 153 -0.65 -7.10 0.03
N ASP A 154 -1.88 -6.57 0.08
CA ASP A 154 -2.23 -5.21 -0.36
C ASP A 154 -1.62 -4.84 -1.73
N SER A 155 -1.80 -5.75 -2.69
CA SER A 155 -1.20 -5.66 -4.02
C SER A 155 -2.26 -5.81 -5.10
N SER A 156 -1.96 -5.41 -6.34
CA SER A 156 -2.90 -5.60 -7.44
C SER A 156 -2.88 -7.06 -7.94
N ARG A 157 -4.02 -7.54 -8.44
CA ARG A 157 -4.12 -8.88 -9.07
C ARG A 157 -3.05 -9.09 -10.16
N THR A 158 -2.81 -8.07 -10.98
CA THR A 158 -1.80 -8.10 -12.05
C THR A 158 -0.38 -8.13 -11.51
N ALA A 159 -0.07 -7.37 -10.46
CA ALA A 159 1.23 -7.42 -9.79
C ALA A 159 1.46 -8.79 -9.16
N MET A 160 0.46 -9.35 -8.48
CA MET A 160 0.53 -10.66 -7.85
C MET A 160 0.80 -11.77 -8.89
N HIS A 161 0.09 -11.76 -10.02
CA HIS A 161 0.33 -12.75 -11.09
C HIS A 161 1.76 -12.67 -11.66
N ARG A 162 2.31 -11.46 -11.81
CA ARG A 162 3.69 -11.26 -12.27
C ARG A 162 4.69 -11.76 -11.23
N THR A 163 4.44 -11.50 -9.95
CA THR A 163 5.24 -11.99 -8.83
C THR A 163 5.28 -13.51 -8.80
N LEU A 164 4.13 -14.18 -8.89
CA LEU A 164 4.05 -15.64 -8.90
C LEU A 164 4.85 -16.23 -10.07
N LEU A 165 4.71 -15.69 -11.28
CA LEU A 165 5.49 -16.12 -12.45
C LEU A 165 7.00 -15.90 -12.27
N LYS A 166 7.42 -14.77 -11.67
CA LYS A 166 8.83 -14.47 -11.40
C LYS A 166 9.42 -15.49 -10.44
N ILE A 167 8.79 -15.69 -9.27
CA ILE A 167 9.34 -16.54 -8.22
C ILE A 167 9.29 -18.02 -8.62
N THR A 168 8.21 -18.48 -9.28
CA THR A 168 8.15 -19.87 -9.79
C THR A 168 9.25 -20.17 -10.80
N ARG A 169 9.63 -19.21 -11.65
CA ARG A 169 10.80 -19.35 -12.55
C ARG A 169 12.10 -19.44 -11.77
N LEU A 170 12.28 -18.62 -10.73
CA LEU A 170 13.47 -18.69 -9.87
C LEU A 170 13.55 -20.03 -9.13
N LEU A 171 12.47 -20.49 -8.51
CA LEU A 171 12.41 -21.81 -7.87
C LEU A 171 12.79 -22.94 -8.82
N LYS A 172 12.29 -22.89 -10.07
CA LYS A 172 12.65 -23.86 -11.12
C LYS A 172 14.13 -23.78 -11.49
N THR A 173 14.73 -22.59 -11.48
CA THR A 173 16.15 -22.36 -11.79
C THR A 173 17.04 -22.96 -10.70
N HIS A 174 16.67 -22.80 -9.43
CA HIS A 174 17.39 -23.38 -8.30
C HIS A 174 17.02 -24.85 -8.00
N SER A 175 16.19 -25.50 -8.83
CA SER A 175 15.68 -26.86 -8.62
C SER A 175 14.97 -27.07 -7.27
N ILE A 176 14.34 -26.03 -6.73
CA ILE A 176 13.62 -26.09 -5.46
C ILE A 176 12.17 -26.53 -5.71
N VAL A 177 11.77 -27.66 -5.12
CA VAL A 177 10.40 -28.20 -5.24
C VAL A 177 9.64 -27.95 -3.94
N ILE A 178 8.48 -27.31 -4.05
CA ILE A 178 7.55 -27.09 -2.93
C ILE A 178 6.42 -28.10 -3.05
N SER A 179 6.31 -29.02 -2.08
CA SER A 179 5.28 -30.06 -2.11
C SER A 179 3.89 -29.49 -1.78
N PRO A 180 2.84 -29.76 -2.56
CA PRO A 180 1.49 -29.31 -2.20
C PRO A 180 1.02 -29.92 -0.86
N ALA A 181 0.20 -29.20 -0.11
CA ALA A 181 -0.38 -29.72 1.12
C ALA A 181 -1.40 -30.82 0.80
N ALA A 182 -1.19 -32.02 1.34
CA ALA A 182 -2.07 -33.17 1.11
C ALA A 182 -3.45 -33.01 1.78
N THR A 183 -3.52 -32.24 2.86
CA THR A 183 -4.73 -31.93 3.61
C THR A 183 -4.78 -30.41 3.85
N PRO A 184 -5.91 -29.73 3.65
CA PRO A 184 -6.02 -28.31 3.96
C PRO A 184 -5.73 -28.09 5.45
N PRO A 185 -4.67 -27.33 5.82
CA PRO A 185 -4.34 -27.09 7.22
C PRO A 185 -5.48 -26.31 7.89
N SER A 186 -5.72 -26.52 9.18
CA SER A 186 -6.71 -25.73 9.94
C SER A 186 -6.43 -24.22 9.89
N ALA A 187 -5.16 -23.85 9.73
CA ALA A 187 -4.71 -22.48 9.47
C ALA A 187 -5.28 -21.87 8.17
N LEU A 188 -5.67 -22.69 7.18
CA LEU A 188 -6.32 -22.26 5.94
C LEU A 188 -7.69 -21.65 6.23
N THR A 189 -8.46 -22.20 7.17
CA THR A 189 -9.76 -21.65 7.58
C THR A 189 -9.61 -20.26 8.19
N ALA A 190 -8.59 -20.09 9.04
CA ALA A 190 -8.25 -18.78 9.61
C ALA A 190 -7.79 -17.79 8.53
N LEU A 191 -7.00 -18.26 7.55
CA LEU A 191 -6.59 -17.47 6.39
C LEU A 191 -7.79 -17.02 5.54
N GLN A 192 -8.73 -17.93 5.23
CA GLN A 192 -9.95 -17.61 4.48
C GLN A 192 -10.85 -16.62 5.23
N ALA A 193 -11.00 -16.75 6.54
CA ALA A 193 -11.71 -15.79 7.37
C ALA A 193 -11.06 -14.39 7.29
N ARG A 194 -9.72 -14.34 7.26
CA ARG A 194 -8.96 -13.08 7.14
C ARG A 194 -9.11 -12.44 5.76
N VAL A 195 -9.05 -13.24 4.68
CA VAL A 195 -9.35 -12.77 3.32
C VAL A 195 -10.75 -12.17 3.24
N ARG A 196 -11.76 -12.82 3.84
CA ARG A 196 -13.14 -12.28 3.89
C ARG A 196 -13.22 -10.97 4.67
N ALA A 197 -12.55 -10.88 5.82
CA ALA A 197 -12.51 -9.64 6.63
C ALA A 197 -11.86 -8.47 5.87
N GLN A 198 -10.78 -8.72 5.12
CA GLN A 198 -10.08 -7.70 4.33
C GLN A 198 -10.80 -7.34 3.04
N THR A 199 -11.46 -8.30 2.38
CA THR A 199 -12.29 -8.04 1.19
C THR A 199 -13.55 -7.24 1.53
N GLY A 200 -14.08 -7.40 2.74
CA GLY A 200 -15.19 -6.60 3.27
C GLY A 200 -14.80 -5.17 3.68
N ASN A 201 -13.51 -4.85 3.72
CA ASN A 201 -13.03 -3.50 3.98
C ASN A 201 -13.09 -2.68 2.68
N PRO A 202 -13.92 -1.63 2.59
CA PRO A 202 -14.09 -0.83 1.37
C PRO A 202 -12.80 -0.14 0.90
N ASN A 203 -11.77 -0.11 1.74
CA ASN A 203 -10.47 0.52 1.48
C ASN A 203 -9.62 -0.21 0.40
N SER A 204 -10.00 -1.41 -0.03
CA SER A 204 -9.31 -2.16 -1.10
C SER A 204 -9.87 -1.90 -2.52
N LYS A 205 -10.95 -1.12 -2.63
CA LYS A 205 -11.49 -0.74 -3.94
C LYS A 205 -10.63 0.35 -4.55
N ILE A 206 -9.78 -0.07 -5.49
CA ILE A 206 -9.24 0.76 -6.56
C ILE A 206 -10.35 1.73 -7.00
N LYS A 207 -10.07 3.04 -6.96
CA LYS A 207 -10.93 4.11 -7.49
C LYS A 207 -11.71 3.61 -8.70
N THR A 208 -13.01 3.36 -8.53
CA THR A 208 -13.92 3.17 -9.67
C THR A 208 -13.82 4.46 -10.48
N THR A 209 -13.31 4.34 -11.70
CA THR A 209 -13.21 5.48 -12.61
C THR A 209 -14.52 5.53 -13.39
N CYS A 210 -15.17 6.68 -13.31
CA CYS A 210 -16.38 7.13 -14.01
C CYS A 210 -17.71 6.54 -13.54
#